data_AF-A0A9W9SGQ6-F1
#
_entry.id   AF-A0A9W9SGQ6-F1
#
_cell.length_a   1.000
_cell.length_b   1.000
_cell.length_c   1.000
_cell.angle_alpha   90.00
_cell.angle_beta   90.00
_cell.angle_gamma   90.00
#
_symmetry.space_group_name_H-M   'P 1'
#
loop_
_entity.id
_entity.type
_entity.pdbx_description
1 polymer ?
#
loop_
_entity_poly.entity_id
_entity_poly.type
_entity_poly.pdbx_seq_one_letter_code
_entity_poly.pdbx_strand_id
1 'polypeptide(L)'
;MGVSYLIGGLLPMIPYFVTKDVTRALFVSIGITTAILILFGFIKNYVNVKTTRSGLIGAVQTLCVGAIAAGASYGVVYGIDHSNLH
;
A
#
# COMPACT_ATOMS: atom_id res chain seq x y z
N MET A 1 -6.75 -17.05 5.05
CA MET A 1 -6.00 -16.55 3.87
C MET A 1 -6.87 -15.71 2.94
N GLY A 2 -8.03 -16.19 2.46
CA GLY A 2 -8.86 -15.43 1.51
C GLY A 2 -9.52 -14.15 2.08
N VAL A 3 -10.21 -14.25 3.22
CA VAL A 3 -10.95 -13.11 3.80
C VAL A 3 -10.01 -11.98 4.23
N SER A 4 -8.84 -12.31 4.78
CA SER A 4 -7.81 -11.34 5.16
C SER A 4 -7.23 -10.58 3.97
N TYR A 5 -7.09 -11.22 2.80
CA TYR A 5 -6.63 -10.58 1.56
C TYR A 5 -7.71 -9.69 0.96
N LEU A 6 -8.97 -10.14 1.00
CA LEU A 6 -10.12 -9.33 0.59
C LEU A 6 -10.25 -8.06 1.42
N ILE A 7 -10.23 -8.17 2.75
CA ILE A 7 -10.35 -7.00 3.64
C ILE A 7 -9.15 -6.05 3.51
N GLY A 8 -7.94 -6.59 3.39
CA GLY A 8 -6.72 -5.80 3.19
C GLY A 8 -6.71 -5.00 1.88
N GLY A 9 -7.28 -5.58 0.79
CA GLY A 9 -7.41 -4.91 -0.49
C GLY A 9 -8.62 -3.98 -0.61
N LEU A 10 -9.71 -4.24 0.13
CA LEU A 10 -10.92 -3.40 0.08
C LEU A 10 -10.72 -2.05 0.77
N LEU A 11 -10.01 -2.03 1.90
CA LEU A 11 -9.76 -0.85 2.72
C LEU A 11 -9.22 0.37 1.93
N PRO A 12 -8.19 0.25 1.07
CA PRO A 12 -7.71 1.37 0.24
C PRO A 12 -8.60 1.74 -0.96
N MET A 13 -9.59 0.90 -1.30
CA MET A 13 -10.56 1.14 -2.39
C MET A 13 -11.82 1.88 -1.92
N ILE A 14 -12.20 1.80 -0.63
CA ILE A 14 -13.31 2.55 -0.02
C ILE A 14 -13.31 4.06 -0.39
N PRO A 15 -12.20 4.81 -0.29
CA PRO A 15 -12.19 6.24 -0.64
C PRO A 15 -12.52 6.52 -2.11
N TYR A 16 -12.25 5.56 -3.00
CA TYR A 16 -12.54 5.66 -4.44
C TYR A 16 -14.04 5.60 -4.74
N PHE A 17 -14.83 4.90 -3.91
CA PHE A 17 -16.28 4.80 -4.08
C PHE A 17 -17.06 6.01 -3.57
N VAL A 18 -16.47 6.82 -2.67
CA VAL A 18 -17.19 7.89 -1.96
C VAL A 18 -16.97 9.27 -2.61
N THR A 19 -15.90 9.45 -3.40
CA THR A 19 -15.51 10.77 -3.93
C THR A 19 -15.53 10.77 -5.46
N LYS A 20 -16.27 11.71 -6.06
CA LYS A 20 -16.35 11.89 -7.54
C LYS A 20 -15.09 12.53 -8.15
N ASP A 21 -14.29 13.24 -7.35
CA ASP A 21 -13.02 13.83 -7.77
C ASP A 21 -11.88 12.80 -7.69
N VAL A 22 -11.56 12.20 -8.84
CA VAL A 22 -10.54 11.15 -9.00
C VAL A 22 -9.18 11.59 -8.45
N THR A 23 -8.76 12.84 -8.68
CA THR A 23 -7.45 13.34 -8.23
C THR A 23 -7.35 13.43 -6.71
N ARG A 24 -8.40 13.87 -6.02
CA ARG A 24 -8.44 13.87 -4.54
C ARG A 24 -8.55 12.46 -4.00
N ALA A 25 -9.38 11.61 -4.62
CA ALA A 25 -9.55 10.22 -4.22
C ALA A 25 -8.23 9.42 -4.31
N LEU A 26 -7.41 9.70 -5.32
CA LEU A 26 -6.13 9.03 -5.54
C LEU A 26 -5.10 9.37 -4.45
N PHE A 27 -4.96 10.64 -4.08
CA PHE A 27 -4.11 11.05 -2.95
C PHE A 27 -4.55 10.45 -1.61
N VAL A 28 -5.88 10.41 -1.37
CA VAL A 28 -6.44 9.80 -0.16
C VAL A 28 -6.20 8.27 -0.14
N SER A 29 -6.32 7.60 -1.28
CA SER A 29 -6.06 6.16 -1.41
C SER A 29 -4.59 5.80 -1.17
N ILE A 30 -3.65 6.61 -1.68
CA ILE A 30 -2.22 6.44 -1.38
C ILE A 30 -1.98 6.62 0.12
N GLY A 31 -2.53 7.68 0.73
CA GLY A 31 -2.40 7.92 2.17
C GLY A 31 -2.93 6.77 3.03
N ILE A 32 -4.10 6.23 2.68
CA ILE A 32 -4.70 5.07 3.36
C ILE A 32 -3.85 3.82 3.16
N THR A 33 -3.36 3.56 1.94
CA THR A 33 -2.49 2.41 1.65
C THR A 33 -1.19 2.48 2.46
N THR A 34 -0.55 3.65 2.51
CA THR A 34 0.64 3.90 3.33
C THR A 34 0.35 3.69 4.81
N ALA A 35 -0.76 4.22 5.33
CA ALA A 35 -1.16 4.04 6.72
C ALA A 35 -1.38 2.56 7.05
N ILE A 36 -2.04 1.80 6.17
CA ILE A 36 -2.28 0.36 6.34
C ILE A 36 -0.96 -0.40 6.34
N LEU A 37 -0.03 -0.12 5.43
CA LEU A 37 1.28 -0.78 5.36
C LEU A 37 2.10 -0.55 6.63
N ILE A 38 2.11 0.68 7.15
CA ILE A 38 2.79 1.02 8.41
C ILE A 38 2.12 0.29 9.57
N LEU A 39 0.79 0.32 9.67
CA LEU A 39 0.04 -0.31 10.76
C LEU A 39 0.24 -1.82 10.76
N PHE A 40 0.15 -2.47 9.60
CA PHE A 40 0.37 -3.92 9.45
C PHE A 40 1.81 -4.31 9.80
N GLY A 41 2.80 -3.58 9.27
CA GLY A 41 4.20 -3.85 9.54
C GLY A 41 4.56 -3.66 11.02
N PHE A 42 3.95 -2.65 11.67
CA PHE A 42 4.09 -2.40 13.11
C PHE A 42 3.43 -3.49 13.94
N ILE A 43 2.15 -3.79 13.71
CA ILE A 43 1.41 -4.82 14.46
C ILE A 43 2.09 -6.18 14.30
N LYS A 44 2.48 -6.58 13.09
CA LYS A 44 3.12 -7.87 12.83
C LYS A 44 4.42 -8.03 13.63
N ASN A 45 5.24 -6.99 13.70
CA ASN A 45 6.51 -7.05 14.43
C ASN A 45 6.34 -6.85 15.94
N TYR A 46 5.38 -6.02 16.36
CA TYR A 46 5.04 -5.83 17.76
C TYR A 46 4.49 -7.13 18.38
N VAL A 47 3.62 -7.85 17.67
CA VAL A 47 3.08 -9.14 18.14
C VAL A 47 4.18 -10.21 18.27
N ASN A 48 5.18 -10.19 17.38
CA ASN A 48 6.27 -11.18 17.41
C ASN A 48 7.33 -10.89 18.47
N VAL A 49 7.77 -9.64 18.61
CA VAL A 49 8.95 -9.29 19.42
C VAL A 49 8.58 -8.60 20.74
N LYS A 50 7.33 -8.14 20.89
CA LYS A 50 6.84 -7.34 22.04
C LYS A 50 7.68 -6.10 22.35
N THR A 51 8.47 -5.62 21.40
CA THR A 51 9.31 -4.42 21.56
C THR A 51 8.97 -3.39 20.50
N THR A 52 8.75 -2.14 20.92
CA THR A 52 8.32 -1.03 20.06
C THR A 52 9.36 -0.70 18.98
N ARG A 53 10.66 -0.89 19.25
CA ARG A 53 11.74 -0.70 18.26
C ARG A 53 11.65 -1.66 17.08
N SER A 54 11.44 -2.95 17.31
CA SER A 54 11.27 -3.93 16.21
C SER A 54 9.97 -3.67 15.44
N GLY A 55 8.92 -3.21 16.12
CA GLY A 55 7.69 -2.74 15.48
C GLY A 55 7.96 -1.66 14.43
N LEU A 56 8.72 -0.63 14.80
CA LEU A 56 9.03 0.50 13.91
C LEU A 56 9.90 0.08 12.71
N ILE A 57 10.93 -0.74 12.95
CA ILE A 57 11.82 -1.26 11.90
C ILE A 57 11.02 -2.11 10.91
N GLY A 58 10.15 -2.97 11.43
CA GLY A 58 9.26 -3.80 10.63
C GLY A 58 8.26 -3.01 9.79
N ALA A 59 7.72 -1.93 10.33
CA ALA A 59 6.85 -1.01 9.59
C ALA A 59 7.59 -0.33 8.43
N VAL A 60 8.79 0.19 8.69
CA VAL A 60 9.63 0.83 7.66
C VAL A 60 10.00 -0.18 6.56
N GLN A 61 10.40 -1.39 6.93
CA GLN A 61 10.76 -2.42 5.96
C GLN A 61 9.56 -2.82 5.09
N THR A 62 8.38 -2.99 5.70
CA THR A 62 7.14 -3.31 4.97
C THR A 62 6.75 -2.18 4.01
N LEU A 63 6.89 -0.93 4.44
CA LEU A 63 6.66 0.25 3.62
C LEU A 63 7.64 0.34 2.44
N CYS A 64 8.94 0.14 2.68
CA CYS A 64 9.96 0.12 1.62
C CYS A 64 9.68 -0.95 0.56
N VAL A 65 9.38 -2.18 0.99
CA VAL A 65 9.06 -3.28 0.05
C VAL A 65 7.79 -2.95 -0.74
N GLY A 66 6.75 -2.43 -0.08
CA GLY A 66 5.52 -2.02 -0.74
C GLY A 66 5.73 -0.88 -1.75
N ALA A 67 6.55 0.12 -1.41
CA ALA A 67 6.87 1.24 -2.29
C ALA A 67 7.65 0.79 -3.53
N ILE A 68 8.64 -0.10 -3.36
CA ILE A 68 9.41 -0.66 -4.47
C ILE A 68 8.50 -1.49 -5.39
N ALA A 69 7.62 -2.33 -4.82
CA ALA A 69 6.69 -3.13 -5.60
C ALA A 69 5.70 -2.25 -6.40
N ALA A 70 5.14 -1.21 -5.78
CA ALA A 70 4.25 -0.26 -6.44
C ALA A 70 4.97 0.51 -7.56
N GLY A 71 6.20 0.97 -7.31
CA GLY A 71 7.04 1.63 -8.30
C GLY A 71 7.40 0.72 -9.47
N ALA A 72 7.73 -0.54 -9.21
CA ALA A 72 7.99 -1.54 -10.25
C ALA A 72 6.75 -1.79 -11.13
N SER A 73 5.57 -1.95 -10.51
CA SER A 73 4.31 -2.11 -11.25
C SER A 73 4.01 -0.89 -12.14
N TYR A 74 4.18 0.32 -11.62
CA TYR A 74 3.98 1.54 -12.41
C TYR A 74 5.01 1.65 -13.55
N GLY A 75 6.28 1.35 -13.29
CA GLY A 75 7.36 1.39 -14.29
C GLY A 75 7.12 0.43 -15.45
N VAL A 76 6.59 -0.77 -15.19
CA VAL A 76 6.21 -1.72 -16.24
C VAL A 76 5.07 -1.16 -17.10
N VAL A 77 4.02 -0.63 -16.48
CA VAL A 77 2.88 -0.03 -17.22
C VAL A 77 3.34 1.16 -18.04
N TYR A 78 4.15 2.06 -17.47
CA TYR A 78 4.69 3.22 -18.16
C TYR A 78 5.60 2.83 -19.34
N GLY A 79 6.45 1.82 -19.17
CA GLY A 79 7.31 1.31 -20.25
C GLY A 79 6.50 0.69 -21.39
N ILE A 80 5.43 -0.05 -21.07
CA ILE A 80 4.51 -0.60 -22.08
C ILE A 80 3.77 0.53 -22.79
N ASP A 81 3.25 1.52 -22.07
CA ASP A 81 2.52 2.66 -22.63
C ASP A 81 3.39 3.47 -23.61
N HIS A 82 4.65 3.74 -23.25
CA HIS A 82 5.62 4.37 -24.16
C HIS A 82 6.00 3.50 -25.37
N SER A 83 5.91 2.17 -25.26
CA SER A 83 6.16 1.26 -26.37
C SER A 83 4.97 1.10 -27.32
N ASN A 84 3.78 1.56 -26.92
CA ASN A 84 2.56 1.57 -27.75
C ASN A 84 2.38 2.89 -28.54
N LEU A 85 3.47 3.59 -28.87
CA LEU A 85 3.45 4.63 -29.90
C LEU A 85 3.36 3.97 -31.28
N HIS A 86 2.12 3.72 -31.70
CA HIS A 86 1.70 3.58 -33.08
C HIS A 86 0.61 4.62 -33.36
#